data_AF-A0A843S3N9-F1
#
_entry.id   AF-A0A843S3N9-F1
#
_cell.length_a   1.000
_cell.length_b   1.000
_cell.length_c   1.000
_cell.angle_alpha   90.00
_cell.angle_beta   90.00
_cell.angle_gamma   90.00
#
_symmetry.space_group_name_H-M   'P 1'
#
loop_
_entity.id
_entity.type
_entity.pdbx_description
1 polymer ?
#
loop_
_entity_poly.entity_id
_entity_poly.type
_entity_poly.pdbx_seq_one_letter_code
_entity_poly.pdbx_strand_id
1 'polypeptide(L)'
;MPDSSPDAAAQAAESTVTQGVTPESPAGISDAKADSSAASGAEPTILDSVKAALAPKAEEPPPGSQTQETKDKPEGEDPDGEPPDVTEEELTALSGKTRRRIEYLANERKTLTDEVASLKPKAAEADQLRAYMQQTNLSSDEFNNTLRIVSLIKEGTDPHGVLQALGPIVEHFQKQAGAVLPADLQEQVRLGYVTQEHAQEMAQLRSRTHFADVRAQKTAEQTEQDKRQREQADIVRTVSDTATKWETAKRTSDPDWHLKADRVHELVELHVRRDGYPRSNDDLSKMLNGIHDKVTKEIKRFRPAVTEVKPNNSGETSNRAVAEPTSVLEAIKQRLAS
;
A
#
# COMPACT_ATOMS: atom_id res chain seq x y z
N MET A 1 76.30 -13.57 12.86
CA MET A 1 76.76 -13.75 11.46
C MET A 1 75.50 -13.93 10.61
N PRO A 2 75.38 -13.23 9.48
CA PRO A 2 74.60 -11.99 9.29
C PRO A 2 73.31 -12.26 8.49
N ASP A 3 72.22 -11.49 8.61
CA ASP A 3 71.98 -10.11 8.12
C ASP A 3 72.11 -9.96 6.59
N SER A 4 71.01 -9.59 5.92
CA SER A 4 70.96 -8.74 4.71
C SER A 4 69.56 -8.69 4.09
N SER A 5 68.85 -7.58 4.33
CA SER A 5 68.17 -6.85 3.25
C SER A 5 69.22 -6.23 2.30
N PRO A 6 68.90 -5.99 1.02
CA PRO A 6 68.48 -4.65 0.55
C PRO A 6 67.34 -4.73 -0.51
N ASP A 7 66.40 -3.78 -0.61
CA ASP A 7 66.43 -2.39 -1.12
C ASP A 7 66.11 -2.25 -2.63
N ALA A 8 65.22 -1.29 -2.88
CA ALA A 8 64.80 -0.54 -4.07
C ALA A 8 65.04 -1.05 -5.52
N ALA A 9 63.97 -1.00 -6.33
CA ALA A 9 63.96 -0.24 -7.60
C ALA A 9 62.54 -0.06 -8.14
N ALA A 10 62.15 1.21 -8.30
CA ALA A 10 61.01 1.65 -9.08
C ALA A 10 61.29 1.48 -10.59
N GLN A 11 60.27 1.14 -11.38
CA GLN A 11 60.19 1.58 -12.78
C GLN A 11 58.76 1.60 -13.30
N ALA A 12 58.42 2.75 -13.87
CA ALA A 12 57.18 3.10 -14.54
C ALA A 12 57.03 2.36 -15.88
N ALA A 13 55.78 2.13 -16.28
CA ALA A 13 55.43 1.89 -17.68
C ALA A 13 54.12 2.61 -18.01
N GLU A 14 54.25 3.67 -18.80
CA GLU A 14 53.21 4.35 -19.58
C GLU A 14 52.61 3.40 -20.62
N SER A 15 51.32 3.55 -20.92
CA SER A 15 50.72 3.08 -22.19
C SER A 15 49.50 3.94 -22.56
N THR A 16 49.81 5.01 -23.29
CA THR A 16 49.25 5.44 -24.58
C THR A 16 47.74 5.34 -24.82
N VAL A 17 47.13 6.52 -24.90
CA VAL A 17 45.81 6.83 -25.50
C VAL A 17 45.96 7.01 -27.02
N THR A 18 45.09 6.37 -27.81
CA THR A 18 44.89 6.67 -29.24
C THR A 18 43.40 6.80 -29.57
N GLN A 19 43.05 7.94 -30.17
CA GLN A 19 41.78 8.23 -30.83
C GLN A 19 41.75 7.64 -32.25
N GLY A 20 40.55 7.36 -32.79
CA GLY A 20 40.30 7.55 -34.23
C GLY A 20 39.21 6.73 -34.93
N VAL A 21 38.05 7.38 -35.16
CA VAL A 21 37.26 7.46 -36.41
C VAL A 21 36.29 6.32 -36.85
N THR A 22 35.06 6.76 -37.13
CA THR A 22 33.82 6.21 -37.73
C THR A 22 33.94 5.80 -39.22
N PRO A 23 32.98 5.05 -39.85
CA PRO A 23 31.79 5.68 -40.49
C PRO A 23 30.47 4.84 -40.63
N GLU A 24 29.36 5.59 -40.85
CA GLU A 24 28.10 5.40 -41.65
C GLU A 24 27.11 4.19 -41.55
N SER A 25 25.86 4.51 -41.12
CA SER A 25 24.51 4.48 -41.80
C SER A 25 24.01 3.28 -42.64
N PRO A 26 22.67 3.00 -42.81
CA PRO A 26 21.60 4.01 -42.99
C PRO A 26 20.18 3.80 -42.37
N ALA A 27 19.54 4.96 -42.10
CA ALA A 27 18.15 5.44 -42.35
C ALA A 27 16.87 4.56 -42.18
N GLY A 28 15.80 5.17 -41.61
CA GLY A 28 14.41 4.70 -41.80
C GLY A 28 13.24 5.23 -40.92
N ILE A 29 13.02 6.55 -40.83
CA ILE A 29 11.72 7.32 -40.82
C ILE A 29 10.44 6.74 -40.15
N SER A 30 9.83 7.45 -39.18
CA SER A 30 8.54 8.19 -39.32
C SER A 30 7.78 8.49 -38.00
N ASP A 31 7.27 9.73 -37.98
CA ASP A 31 6.42 10.45 -37.03
C ASP A 31 5.07 9.78 -36.67
N ALA A 32 4.62 10.00 -35.43
CA ALA A 32 3.23 10.40 -35.12
C ALA A 32 3.09 10.71 -33.62
N LYS A 33 3.41 11.93 -33.21
CA LYS A 33 3.00 12.48 -31.91
C LYS A 33 1.59 13.06 -32.07
N ALA A 34 0.58 12.28 -31.71
CA ALA A 34 -0.79 12.76 -31.55
C ALA A 34 -1.06 13.04 -30.07
N ASP A 35 -1.23 14.33 -29.79
CA ASP A 35 -1.76 14.87 -28.55
C ASP A 35 -3.28 14.64 -28.53
N SER A 36 -3.84 14.08 -27.44
CA SER A 36 -5.24 14.36 -27.07
C SER A 36 -5.47 14.18 -25.58
N SER A 37 -5.85 15.30 -24.96
CA SER A 37 -6.26 15.47 -23.58
C SER A 37 -7.45 14.61 -23.13
N ALA A 38 -7.34 14.18 -21.87
CA ALA A 38 -8.33 14.09 -20.80
C ALA A 38 -9.85 14.10 -21.10
N ALA A 39 -10.55 13.08 -20.60
CA ALA A 39 -11.75 13.20 -19.76
C ALA A 39 -12.05 11.85 -19.06
N SER A 40 -11.56 11.71 -17.83
CA SER A 40 -11.78 10.55 -16.95
C SER A 40 -13.13 10.66 -16.26
N GLY A 41 -14.17 10.05 -16.84
CA GLY A 41 -15.27 9.50 -16.05
C GLY A 41 -14.78 8.18 -15.46
N ALA A 42 -14.42 8.18 -14.18
CA ALA A 42 -13.88 7.01 -13.51
C ALA A 42 -14.96 5.93 -13.39
N GLU A 43 -15.02 5.03 -14.38
CA GLU A 43 -15.65 3.73 -14.20
C GLU A 43 -14.89 2.97 -13.09
N PRO A 44 -15.59 2.30 -12.16
CA PRO A 44 -14.94 1.60 -11.05
C PRO A 44 -13.98 0.56 -11.61
N THR A 45 -12.72 0.60 -11.19
CA THR A 45 -11.73 -0.41 -11.59
C THR A 45 -11.86 -1.65 -10.71
N ILE A 46 -11.36 -2.80 -11.16
CA ILE A 46 -11.31 -4.02 -10.33
C ILE A 46 -10.60 -3.74 -8.99
N LEU A 47 -9.64 -2.82 -8.96
CA LEU A 47 -8.95 -2.41 -7.74
C LEU A 47 -9.87 -1.70 -6.75
N ASP A 48 -10.83 -0.92 -7.22
CA ASP A 48 -11.79 -0.23 -6.35
C ASP A 48 -12.79 -1.20 -5.74
N SER A 49 -13.20 -2.20 -6.52
CA SER A 49 -14.03 -3.32 -6.04
C SER A 49 -13.30 -4.15 -4.98
N VAL A 50 -12.01 -4.44 -5.18
CA VAL A 50 -11.21 -5.19 -4.19
C VAL A 50 -10.91 -4.36 -2.94
N LYS A 51 -10.70 -3.04 -3.06
CA LYS A 51 -10.59 -2.14 -1.91
C LYS A 51 -11.90 -2.06 -1.11
N ALA A 52 -13.04 -2.01 -1.79
CA ALA A 52 -14.37 -2.06 -1.16
C ALA A 52 -14.62 -3.41 -0.45
N ALA A 53 -14.04 -4.51 -0.96
CA ALA A 53 -14.09 -5.83 -0.33
C ALA A 53 -13.34 -5.91 1.00
N LEU A 54 -12.19 -5.23 1.09
CA LEU A 54 -11.32 -5.21 2.27
C LEU A 54 -11.79 -4.23 3.37
N ALA A 55 -12.71 -3.32 3.06
CA ALA A 55 -13.30 -2.42 4.04
C ALA A 55 -14.34 -3.17 4.91
N PRO A 56 -14.32 -3.01 6.25
CA PRO A 56 -15.34 -3.58 7.13
C PRO A 56 -16.72 -2.96 6.82
N LYS A 57 -17.71 -3.83 6.60
CA LYS A 57 -19.06 -3.51 6.13
C LYS A 57 -19.83 -2.68 7.17
N ALA A 58 -20.02 -1.39 6.91
CA ALA A 58 -21.04 -0.59 7.58
C ALA A 58 -22.42 -0.91 6.96
N GLU A 59 -23.42 -1.13 7.81
CA GLU A 59 -24.80 -1.47 7.45
C GLU A 59 -25.48 -0.38 6.59
N GLU A 60 -26.09 -0.80 5.48
CA GLU A 60 -27.07 -0.03 4.73
C GLU A 60 -28.48 -0.20 5.32
N PRO A 61 -29.30 0.86 5.43
CA PRO A 61 -30.74 0.75 5.60
C PRO A 61 -31.50 0.80 4.24
N PRO A 62 -32.76 0.30 4.19
CA PRO A 62 -33.50 0.01 2.95
C PRO A 62 -34.26 1.23 2.36
N PRO A 63 -34.87 1.09 1.15
CA PRO A 63 -35.06 2.18 0.19
C PRO A 63 -36.47 2.81 0.19
N GLY A 64 -36.57 4.03 -0.33
CA GLY A 64 -37.88 4.58 -0.72
C GLY A 64 -37.88 6.05 -1.20
N SER A 65 -37.96 6.20 -2.51
CA SER A 65 -38.91 7.06 -3.26
C SER A 65 -38.33 8.19 -4.12
N GLN A 66 -38.73 8.12 -5.40
CA GLN A 66 -38.41 8.97 -6.54
C GLN A 66 -38.90 10.42 -6.36
N THR A 67 -38.24 11.40 -7.00
CA THR A 67 -38.71 12.07 -8.25
C THR A 67 -37.98 13.40 -8.52
N GLN A 68 -37.49 13.51 -9.76
CA GLN A 68 -37.26 14.68 -10.63
C GLN A 68 -36.09 15.66 -10.45
N GLU A 69 -35.40 15.76 -11.60
CA GLU A 69 -34.51 16.79 -12.11
C GLU A 69 -34.93 18.23 -11.78
N THR A 70 -33.96 19.06 -11.45
CA THR A 70 -33.73 20.26 -12.25
C THR A 70 -32.27 20.70 -12.17
N LYS A 71 -31.79 21.03 -13.35
CA LYS A 71 -30.45 21.46 -13.74
C LYS A 71 -30.25 22.91 -13.32
N ASP A 72 -29.22 23.20 -12.53
CA ASP A 72 -28.30 24.30 -12.83
C ASP A 72 -27.01 24.18 -12.03
N LYS A 73 -25.91 24.39 -12.76
CA LYS A 73 -24.53 24.40 -12.29
C LYS A 73 -24.15 25.87 -12.00
N PRO A 74 -23.27 26.13 -11.03
CA PRO A 74 -21.99 26.71 -11.45
C PRO A 74 -20.76 26.03 -10.81
N GLU A 75 -19.68 25.98 -11.59
CA GLU A 75 -18.27 25.84 -11.16
C GLU A 75 -17.97 26.71 -9.92
N GLY A 76 -17.35 26.19 -8.85
CA GLY A 76 -15.89 26.14 -8.61
C GLY A 76 -15.40 27.46 -7.97
N GLU A 77 -14.85 27.55 -6.76
CA GLU A 77 -13.59 26.97 -6.28
C GLU A 77 -13.36 27.40 -4.80
N ASP A 78 -13.07 26.46 -3.89
CA ASP A 78 -12.01 26.52 -2.85
C ASP A 78 -12.17 25.41 -1.78
N PRO A 79 -11.13 24.61 -1.45
CA PRO A 79 -11.23 23.45 -0.58
C PRO A 79 -10.60 23.71 0.81
N ASP A 80 -11.22 24.53 1.66
CA ASP A 80 -10.96 24.48 3.12
C ASP A 80 -12.00 25.27 3.95
N GLY A 81 -13.26 25.24 3.52
CA GLY A 81 -14.34 26.02 4.13
C GLY A 81 -15.29 25.16 4.96
N GLU A 82 -15.42 25.50 6.23
CA GLU A 82 -16.53 25.11 7.11
C GLU A 82 -17.88 25.12 6.35
N PRO A 83 -18.75 24.10 6.48
CA PRO A 83 -19.97 24.04 5.68
C PRO A 83 -20.83 25.28 5.97
N PRO A 84 -21.45 25.88 4.92
CA PRO A 84 -22.08 27.18 5.03
C PRO A 84 -23.16 27.15 6.11
N ASP A 85 -23.07 28.09 7.05
CA ASP A 85 -24.13 28.31 8.01
C ASP A 85 -25.42 28.66 7.28
N VAL A 86 -26.54 28.10 7.74
CA VAL A 86 -27.86 28.32 7.14
C VAL A 86 -28.13 29.82 7.15
N THR A 87 -28.25 30.43 5.97
CA THR A 87 -28.44 31.88 5.85
C THR A 87 -29.79 32.29 6.45
N GLU A 88 -29.85 33.47 7.06
CA GLU A 88 -31.08 33.96 7.73
C GLU A 88 -32.29 34.01 6.77
N GLU A 89 -32.03 34.21 5.47
CA GLU A 89 -33.03 34.21 4.40
C GLU A 89 -33.69 32.84 4.21
N GLU A 90 -32.92 31.74 4.26
CA GLU A 90 -33.45 30.38 4.17
C GLU A 90 -34.21 30.00 5.45
N LEU A 91 -33.72 30.39 6.63
CA LEU A 91 -34.40 30.15 7.91
C LEU A 91 -35.78 30.81 7.98
N THR A 92 -35.98 31.97 7.33
CA THR A 92 -37.27 32.67 7.33
C THR A 92 -38.35 32.00 6.47
N ALA A 93 -37.97 31.25 5.43
CA ALA A 93 -38.87 30.51 4.55
C ALA A 93 -39.41 29.22 5.18
N LEU A 94 -38.76 28.69 6.23
CA LEU A 94 -39.17 27.47 6.91
C LEU A 94 -40.17 27.71 8.07
N SER A 95 -40.95 26.67 8.38
CA SER A 95 -41.92 26.68 9.48
C SER A 95 -41.26 26.97 10.83
N GLY A 96 -41.94 27.66 11.75
CA GLY A 96 -41.38 28.06 13.04
C GLY A 96 -40.90 26.89 13.92
N LYS A 97 -41.47 25.69 13.77
CA LYS A 97 -41.00 24.47 14.48
C LYS A 97 -39.70 23.94 13.85
N THR A 98 -39.58 23.98 12.53
CA THR A 98 -38.37 23.58 11.81
C THR A 98 -37.23 24.55 12.10
N ARG A 99 -37.51 25.86 12.13
CA ARG A 99 -36.53 26.91 12.49
C ARG A 99 -35.91 26.68 13.87
N ARG A 100 -36.73 26.48 14.91
CA ARG A 100 -36.24 26.18 16.27
C ARG A 100 -35.40 24.91 16.34
N ARG A 101 -35.74 23.89 15.54
CA ARG A 101 -34.96 22.65 15.49
C ARG A 101 -33.61 22.86 14.80
N ILE A 102 -33.58 23.64 13.72
CA ILE A 102 -32.34 24.01 13.01
C ILE A 102 -31.45 24.87 13.91
N GLU A 103 -31.98 25.89 14.57
CA GLU A 103 -31.22 26.73 15.52
C GLU A 103 -30.64 25.90 16.68
N TYR A 104 -31.42 24.96 17.23
CA TYR A 104 -30.94 24.05 18.27
C TYR A 104 -29.78 23.18 17.77
N LEU A 105 -29.92 22.55 16.59
CA LEU A 105 -28.88 21.70 16.01
C LEU A 105 -27.65 22.50 15.58
N ALA A 106 -27.82 23.73 15.10
CA ALA A 106 -26.73 24.63 14.74
C ALA A 106 -25.94 25.06 15.99
N ASN A 107 -26.63 25.40 17.08
CA ASN A 107 -25.98 25.71 18.36
C ASN A 107 -25.28 24.48 18.96
N GLU A 108 -25.90 23.29 18.93
CA GLU A 108 -25.29 22.04 19.39
C GLU A 108 -24.06 21.68 18.55
N ARG A 109 -24.14 21.79 17.22
CA ARG A 109 -22.99 21.63 16.32
C ARG A 109 -21.90 22.62 16.67
N LYS A 110 -22.21 23.90 16.86
CA LYS A 110 -21.22 24.92 17.22
C LYS A 110 -20.52 24.61 18.53
N THR A 111 -21.26 24.22 19.57
CA THR A 111 -20.66 23.82 20.85
C THR A 111 -19.75 22.60 20.72
N LEU A 112 -20.15 21.59 19.93
CA LEU A 112 -19.31 20.42 19.68
C LEU A 112 -18.08 20.77 18.84
N THR A 113 -18.21 21.67 17.86
CA THR A 113 -17.08 22.16 17.07
C THR A 113 -16.09 22.92 17.95
N ASP A 114 -16.56 23.78 18.86
CA ASP A 114 -15.72 24.52 19.80
C ASP A 114 -15.01 23.57 20.80
N GLU A 115 -15.72 22.57 21.33
CA GLU A 115 -15.14 21.53 22.18
C GLU A 115 -14.07 20.74 21.41
N VAL A 116 -14.37 20.27 20.20
CA VAL A 116 -13.42 19.54 19.34
C VAL A 116 -12.22 20.43 19.00
N ALA A 117 -12.42 21.72 18.69
CA ALA A 117 -11.34 22.66 18.42
C ALA A 117 -10.42 22.83 19.64
N SER A 118 -10.97 22.84 20.86
CA SER A 118 -10.19 22.92 22.10
C SER A 118 -9.46 21.61 22.46
N LEU A 119 -9.99 20.47 22.03
CA LEU A 119 -9.43 19.13 22.32
C LEU A 119 -8.40 18.69 21.28
N LYS A 120 -8.52 19.11 20.03
CA LYS A 120 -7.58 18.82 18.93
C LYS A 120 -6.10 19.01 19.30
N PRO A 121 -5.65 20.16 19.87
CA PRO A 121 -4.25 20.33 20.23
C PRO A 121 -3.80 19.36 21.33
N LYS A 122 -4.64 19.11 22.33
CA LYS A 122 -4.33 18.17 23.43
C LYS A 122 -4.24 16.72 22.93
N ALA A 123 -5.11 16.34 22.00
CA ALA A 123 -5.07 15.04 21.35
C ALA A 123 -3.79 14.87 20.52
N ALA A 124 -3.39 15.91 19.76
CA ALA A 124 -2.16 15.90 19.00
C ALA A 124 -0.92 15.70 19.88
N GLU A 125 -0.84 16.37 21.04
CA GLU A 125 0.23 16.15 22.02
C GLU A 125 0.23 14.72 22.58
N ALA A 126 -0.95 14.17 22.89
CA ALA A 126 -1.08 12.80 23.37
C ALA A 126 -0.69 11.76 22.31
N ASP A 127 -1.00 12.02 21.04
CA ASP A 127 -0.62 11.16 19.92
C ASP A 127 0.89 11.22 19.66
N GLN A 128 1.51 12.40 19.78
CA GLN A 128 2.97 12.53 19.74
C GLN A 128 3.62 11.72 20.85
N LEU A 129 3.09 11.80 22.08
CA LEU A 129 3.61 11.04 23.21
C LEU A 129 3.44 9.53 23.01
N ARG A 130 2.27 9.11 22.52
CA ARG A 130 1.99 7.70 22.20
C ARG A 130 2.92 7.19 21.11
N ALA A 131 3.17 7.98 20.07
CA ALA A 131 4.11 7.65 19.01
C ALA A 131 5.54 7.48 19.57
N TYR A 132 5.96 8.37 20.46
CA TYR A 132 7.26 8.25 21.14
C TYR A 132 7.35 6.97 21.99
N MET A 133 6.30 6.66 22.77
CA MET A 133 6.24 5.43 23.57
C MET A 133 6.29 4.17 22.69
N GLN A 134 5.59 4.17 21.54
CA GLN A 134 5.62 3.06 20.59
C GLN A 134 7.00 2.91 19.92
N GLN A 135 7.63 4.01 19.51
CA GLN A 135 8.94 4.00 18.87
C GLN A 135 10.04 3.48 19.82
N THR A 136 9.97 3.88 21.08
CA THR A 136 10.92 3.48 22.12
C THR A 136 10.55 2.16 22.80
N ASN A 137 9.37 1.61 22.48
CA ASN A 137 8.80 0.42 23.10
C ASN A 137 8.68 0.55 24.63
N LEU A 138 8.38 1.76 25.12
CA LEU A 138 8.12 2.07 26.53
C LEU A 138 6.67 1.72 26.87
N SER A 139 6.48 0.96 27.96
CA SER A 139 5.15 0.75 28.52
C SER A 139 4.64 2.00 29.24
N SER A 140 3.32 2.12 29.41
CA SER A 140 2.70 3.21 30.18
C SER A 140 3.19 3.28 31.62
N ASP A 141 3.44 2.11 32.23
CA ASP A 141 3.92 2.03 33.61
C ASP A 141 5.38 2.50 33.71
N GLU A 142 6.25 2.10 32.77
CA GLU A 142 7.63 2.59 32.70
C GLU A 142 7.67 4.10 32.44
N PHE A 143 6.84 4.59 31.53
CA PHE A 143 6.75 6.01 31.24
C PHE A 143 6.30 6.81 32.48
N ASN A 144 5.25 6.37 33.18
CA ASN A 144 4.81 7.03 34.41
C ASN A 144 5.87 6.96 35.52
N ASN A 145 6.56 5.82 35.65
CA ASN A 145 7.63 5.66 36.63
C ASN A 145 8.82 6.59 36.32
N THR A 146 9.21 6.72 35.06
CA THR A 146 10.27 7.66 34.66
C THR A 146 9.87 9.10 34.92
N LEU A 147 8.64 9.52 34.59
CA LEU A 147 8.14 10.85 34.93
C LEU A 147 8.13 11.10 36.43
N ARG A 148 7.74 10.10 37.23
CA ARG A 148 7.77 10.19 38.69
C ARG A 148 9.21 10.37 39.20
N ILE A 149 10.17 9.59 38.70
CA ILE A 149 11.59 9.76 39.06
C ILE A 149 12.10 11.15 38.67
N VAL A 150 11.77 11.63 37.47
CA VAL A 150 12.17 12.98 37.00
C VAL A 150 11.52 14.07 37.86
N SER A 151 10.25 13.91 38.25
CA SER A 151 9.57 14.86 39.14
C SER A 151 10.27 14.94 40.50
N LEU A 152 10.63 13.79 41.10
CA LEU A 152 11.36 13.72 42.37
C LEU A 152 12.75 14.38 42.27
N ILE A 153 13.45 14.19 41.14
CA ILE A 153 14.74 14.85 40.87
C ILE A 153 14.57 16.37 40.80
N LYS A 154 13.54 16.85 40.09
CA LYS A 154 13.30 18.28 39.87
C LYS A 154 12.82 18.99 41.13
N GLU A 155 12.00 18.33 41.93
CA GLU A 155 11.46 18.87 43.18
C GLU A 155 12.53 18.93 44.29
N GLY A 156 13.60 18.14 44.20
CA GLY A 156 14.76 18.19 45.10
C GLY A 156 14.44 17.93 46.59
N THR A 157 13.20 17.54 46.89
CA THR A 157 12.65 17.48 48.25
C THR A 157 13.01 16.17 48.96
N ASP A 158 13.25 15.09 48.20
CA ASP A 158 13.70 13.81 48.74
C ASP A 158 14.80 13.15 47.88
N PRO A 159 16.07 13.52 48.10
CA PRO A 159 17.22 12.87 47.44
C PRO A 159 17.33 11.37 47.77
N HIS A 160 16.87 10.93 48.94
CA HIS A 160 16.96 9.52 49.35
C HIS A 160 15.94 8.67 48.58
N GLY A 161 14.71 9.17 48.40
CA GLY A 161 13.69 8.53 47.57
C GLY A 161 14.12 8.38 46.10
N VAL A 162 14.82 9.37 45.54
CA VAL A 162 15.41 9.28 44.20
C VAL A 162 16.45 8.18 44.11
N LEU A 163 17.38 8.12 45.08
CA LEU A 163 18.42 7.07 45.11
C LEU A 163 17.83 5.68 45.29
N GLN A 164 16.78 5.52 46.09
CA GLN A 164 16.08 4.25 46.26
C GLN A 164 15.39 3.81 44.97
N ALA A 165 14.78 4.73 44.22
CA ALA A 165 14.13 4.43 42.94
C ALA A 165 15.15 4.11 41.83
N LEU A 166 16.29 4.81 41.80
CA LEU A 166 17.36 4.57 40.81
C LEU A 166 18.23 3.36 41.13
N GLY A 167 18.38 2.99 42.42
CA GLY A 167 19.18 1.87 42.88
C GLY A 167 19.02 0.57 42.08
N PRO A 168 17.81 0.00 41.94
CA PRO A 168 17.62 -1.24 41.19
C PRO A 168 17.95 -1.11 39.70
N ILE A 169 17.70 0.07 39.10
CA ILE A 169 18.01 0.35 37.70
C ILE A 169 19.53 0.37 37.51
N VAL A 170 20.23 1.08 38.38
CA VAL A 170 21.70 1.17 38.35
C VAL A 170 22.32 -0.20 38.60
N GLU A 171 21.82 -0.96 39.57
CA GLU A 171 22.32 -2.32 39.85
C GLU A 171 22.12 -3.25 38.65
N HIS A 172 20.96 -3.17 37.98
CA HIS A 172 20.68 -3.93 36.77
C HIS A 172 21.71 -3.62 35.67
N PHE A 173 21.93 -2.33 35.38
CA PHE A 173 22.91 -1.92 34.37
C PHE A 173 24.36 -2.23 34.78
N GLN A 174 24.71 -2.17 36.06
CA GLN A 174 26.04 -2.54 36.54
C GLN A 174 26.32 -4.04 36.39
N LYS A 175 25.32 -4.90 36.67
CA LYS A 175 25.41 -6.35 36.41
C LYS A 175 25.54 -6.62 34.92
N GLN A 176 24.74 -5.94 34.10
CA GLN A 176 24.78 -6.09 32.66
C GLN A 176 26.09 -5.58 32.04
N ALA A 177 26.64 -4.46 32.50
CA ALA A 177 27.89 -3.88 32.01
C ALA A 177 29.15 -4.63 32.51
N GLY A 178 28.97 -5.61 33.41
CA GLY A 178 30.08 -6.38 33.99
C GLY A 178 30.88 -5.62 35.06
N ALA A 179 30.33 -4.52 35.61
CA ALA A 179 30.95 -3.80 36.73
C ALA A 179 30.82 -4.59 38.05
N VAL A 180 29.76 -5.39 38.17
CA VAL A 180 29.57 -6.36 39.26
C VAL A 180 29.92 -7.75 38.73
N LEU A 181 30.74 -8.51 39.46
CA LEU A 181 31.12 -9.86 39.06
C LEU A 181 29.87 -10.78 39.05
N PRO A 182 29.63 -11.52 37.97
CA PRO A 182 28.69 -12.65 37.94
C PRO A 182 28.99 -13.71 39.02
N ALA A 183 27.97 -14.42 39.49
CA ALA A 183 28.08 -15.35 40.63
C ALA A 183 29.12 -16.47 40.43
N ASP A 184 29.28 -16.96 39.20
CA ASP A 184 30.29 -17.97 38.84
C ASP A 184 31.72 -17.43 38.98
N LEU A 185 31.96 -16.20 38.52
CA LEU A 185 33.26 -15.53 38.65
C LEU A 185 33.54 -15.12 40.10
N GLN A 186 32.52 -14.74 40.87
CA GLN A 186 32.66 -14.52 42.31
C GLN A 186 33.12 -15.79 43.04
N GLU A 187 32.55 -16.94 42.68
CA GLU A 187 32.96 -18.22 43.26
C GLU A 187 34.39 -18.61 42.87
N GLN A 188 34.80 -18.39 41.63
CA GLN A 188 36.18 -18.65 41.18
C GLN A 188 37.21 -17.76 41.90
N VAL A 189 36.87 -16.50 42.16
CA VAL A 189 37.71 -15.60 42.97
C VAL A 189 37.75 -16.06 44.42
N ARG A 190 36.61 -16.44 45.01
CA ARG A 190 36.52 -16.96 46.39
C ARG A 190 37.35 -18.23 46.58
N LEU A 191 37.35 -19.11 45.58
CA LEU A 191 38.11 -20.36 45.58
C LEU A 191 39.59 -20.16 45.19
N GLY A 192 40.00 -18.94 44.80
CA GLY A 192 41.37 -18.59 44.47
C GLY A 192 41.83 -19.07 43.08
N TYR A 193 40.93 -19.51 42.22
CA TYR A 193 41.26 -19.93 40.85
C TYR A 193 41.61 -18.75 39.94
N VAL A 194 41.04 -17.57 40.23
CA VAL A 194 41.19 -16.37 39.42
C VAL A 194 41.35 -15.14 40.31
N THR A 195 42.14 -14.17 39.88
CA THR A 195 42.28 -12.88 40.59
C THR A 195 41.04 -12.01 40.35
N GLN A 196 40.73 -11.12 41.29
CA GLN A 196 39.57 -10.22 41.16
C GLN A 196 39.64 -9.35 39.90
N GLU A 197 40.83 -8.84 39.55
CA GLU A 197 41.04 -8.03 38.35
C GLU A 197 40.74 -8.82 37.06
N HIS A 198 41.24 -10.05 36.97
CA HIS A 198 40.99 -10.89 35.79
C HIS A 198 39.52 -11.31 35.68
N ALA A 199 38.86 -11.56 36.82
CA ALA A 199 37.43 -11.83 36.84
C ALA A 199 36.60 -10.61 36.37
N GLN A 200 37.01 -9.38 36.70
CA GLN A 200 36.36 -8.17 36.19
C GLN A 200 36.54 -8.01 34.67
N GLU A 201 37.76 -8.22 34.16
CA GLU A 201 38.03 -8.17 32.73
C GLU A 201 37.19 -9.20 31.96
N MET A 202 37.11 -10.44 32.46
CA MET A 202 36.26 -11.47 31.88
C MET A 202 34.77 -11.11 31.93
N ALA A 203 34.29 -10.52 33.03
CA ALA A 203 32.91 -10.10 33.17
C ALA A 203 32.56 -9.00 32.14
N GLN A 204 33.44 -8.00 31.97
CA GLN A 204 33.27 -6.95 30.97
C GLN A 204 33.32 -7.51 29.54
N LEU A 205 34.23 -8.44 29.26
CA LEU A 205 34.33 -9.06 27.95
C LEU A 205 33.07 -9.87 27.62
N ARG A 206 32.57 -10.69 28.56
CA ARG A 206 31.32 -11.46 28.41
C ARG A 206 30.10 -10.57 28.20
N SER A 207 30.03 -9.45 28.94
CA SER A 207 28.99 -8.43 28.75
C SER A 207 29.03 -7.88 27.33
N ARG A 208 30.21 -7.46 26.86
CA ARG A 208 30.39 -6.89 25.53
C ARG A 208 30.02 -7.87 24.43
N THR A 209 30.40 -9.15 24.55
CA THR A 209 30.02 -10.18 23.58
C THR A 209 28.51 -10.42 23.61
N HIS A 210 27.91 -10.52 24.79
CA HIS A 210 26.47 -10.70 24.92
C HIS A 210 25.68 -9.57 24.25
N PHE A 211 26.07 -8.30 24.48
CA PHE A 211 25.42 -7.17 23.83
C PHE A 211 25.64 -7.12 22.32
N ALA A 212 26.82 -7.56 21.83
CA ALA A 212 27.08 -7.69 20.40
C ALA A 212 26.14 -8.73 19.77
N ASP A 213 25.95 -9.88 20.42
CA ASP A 213 25.08 -10.96 19.94
C ASP A 213 23.61 -10.54 19.95
N VAL A 214 23.13 -9.94 21.04
CA VAL A 214 21.74 -9.43 21.14
C VAL A 214 21.47 -8.37 20.07
N ARG A 215 22.43 -7.47 19.81
CA ARG A 215 22.30 -6.46 18.75
C ARG A 215 22.28 -7.11 17.36
N ALA A 216 23.13 -8.10 17.12
CA ALA A 216 23.15 -8.82 15.86
C ALA A 216 21.83 -9.56 15.61
N GLN A 217 21.28 -10.24 16.61
CA GLN A 217 19.99 -10.93 16.54
C GLN A 217 18.85 -9.95 16.25
N LYS A 218 18.75 -8.84 17.00
CA LYS A 218 17.71 -7.83 16.77
C LYS A 218 17.77 -7.22 15.37
N THR A 219 18.98 -6.97 14.87
CA THR A 219 19.18 -6.46 13.49
C THR A 219 18.75 -7.49 12.45
N ALA A 220 19.06 -8.77 12.66
CA ALA A 220 18.66 -9.85 11.77
C ALA A 220 17.13 -10.01 11.73
N GLU A 221 16.46 -10.01 12.89
CA GLU A 221 15.00 -10.08 12.99
C GLU A 221 14.32 -8.90 12.30
N GLN A 222 14.81 -7.68 12.50
CA GLN A 222 14.29 -6.49 11.82
C GLN A 222 14.44 -6.60 10.30
N THR A 223 15.61 -7.03 9.82
CA THR A 223 15.86 -7.21 8.39
C THR A 223 14.94 -8.25 7.77
N GLU A 224 14.67 -9.35 8.49
CA GLU A 224 13.75 -10.39 8.02
C GLU A 224 12.29 -9.89 7.97
N GLN A 225 11.86 -9.15 8.99
CA GLN A 225 10.53 -8.54 9.01
C GLN A 225 10.35 -7.54 7.86
N ASP A 226 11.33 -6.63 7.67
CA ASP A 226 11.32 -5.66 6.58
C ASP A 226 11.29 -6.34 5.21
N LYS A 227 12.06 -7.42 5.04
CA LYS A 227 12.07 -8.20 3.81
C LYS A 227 10.69 -8.82 3.54
N ARG A 228 10.07 -9.46 4.53
CA ARG A 228 8.71 -10.04 4.39
C ARG A 228 7.67 -8.99 4.06
N GLN A 229 7.74 -7.80 4.68
CA GLN A 229 6.82 -6.70 4.39
C GLN A 229 6.98 -6.18 2.96
N ARG A 230 8.23 -6.01 2.49
CA ARG A 230 8.51 -5.59 1.11
C ARG A 230 8.04 -6.62 0.10
N GLU A 231 8.33 -7.90 0.33
CA GLU A 231 7.85 -8.99 -0.54
C GLU A 231 6.32 -9.01 -0.63
N GLN A 232 5.62 -8.81 0.49
CA GLN A 232 4.17 -8.74 0.49
C GLN A 232 3.63 -7.51 -0.25
N ALA A 233 4.25 -6.34 -0.06
CA ALA A 233 3.88 -5.12 -0.79
C ALA A 233 4.10 -5.27 -2.30
N ASP A 234 5.21 -5.90 -2.71
CA ASP A 234 5.53 -6.17 -4.11
C ASP A 234 4.54 -7.17 -4.73
N ILE A 235 4.13 -8.21 -4.00
CA ILE A 235 3.08 -9.13 -4.46
C ILE A 235 1.76 -8.39 -4.65
N VAL A 236 1.33 -7.58 -3.68
CA VAL A 236 0.06 -6.83 -3.79
C VAL A 236 0.09 -5.90 -5.01
N ARG A 237 1.19 -5.15 -5.19
CA ARG A 237 1.39 -4.24 -6.32
C ARG A 237 1.38 -4.95 -7.67
N THR A 238 2.13 -6.05 -7.78
CA THR A 238 2.22 -6.79 -9.06
C THR A 238 0.89 -7.44 -9.43
N VAL A 239 0.16 -7.97 -8.45
CA VAL A 239 -1.19 -8.51 -8.64
C VAL A 239 -2.16 -7.41 -9.02
N SER A 240 -2.13 -6.25 -8.36
CA SER A 240 -3.01 -5.12 -8.71
C SER A 240 -2.75 -4.62 -10.14
N ASP A 241 -1.48 -4.48 -10.52
CA ASP A 241 -1.10 -4.05 -11.87
C ASP A 241 -1.55 -5.07 -12.93
N THR A 242 -1.45 -6.37 -12.61
CA THR A 242 -1.88 -7.45 -13.51
C THR A 242 -3.40 -7.46 -13.68
N ALA A 243 -4.17 -7.23 -12.61
CA ALA A 243 -5.63 -7.14 -12.67
C ALA A 243 -6.09 -5.99 -13.57
N THR A 244 -5.50 -4.79 -13.40
CA THR A 244 -5.80 -3.62 -14.24
C THR A 244 -5.43 -3.83 -15.70
N LYS A 245 -4.31 -4.48 -15.98
CA LYS A 245 -3.90 -4.83 -17.36
C LYS A 245 -4.87 -5.83 -17.99
N TRP A 246 -5.29 -6.85 -17.23
CA TRP A 246 -6.26 -7.83 -17.72
C TRP A 246 -7.61 -7.19 -18.03
N GLU A 247 -8.09 -6.30 -17.16
CA GLU A 247 -9.34 -5.55 -17.36
C GLU A 247 -9.28 -4.69 -18.62
N THR A 248 -8.21 -3.89 -18.76
CA THR A 248 -7.99 -3.07 -19.95
C THR A 248 -7.95 -3.91 -21.22
N ALA A 249 -7.31 -5.09 -21.17
CA ALA A 249 -7.26 -6.01 -22.31
C ALA A 249 -8.65 -6.56 -22.67
N LYS A 250 -9.50 -6.87 -21.68
CA LYS A 250 -10.87 -7.35 -21.92
C LYS A 250 -11.80 -6.25 -22.42
N ARG A 251 -11.66 -5.03 -21.89
CA ARG A 251 -12.40 -3.85 -22.38
C ARG A 251 -12.18 -3.62 -23.88
N THR A 252 -10.95 -3.84 -24.37
CA THR A 252 -10.61 -3.66 -25.79
C THR A 252 -10.98 -4.87 -26.66
N SER A 253 -10.89 -6.09 -26.12
CA SER A 253 -11.07 -7.32 -26.92
C SER A 253 -12.48 -7.91 -26.92
N ASP A 254 -13.32 -7.60 -25.92
CA ASP A 254 -14.68 -8.12 -25.76
C ASP A 254 -15.72 -7.03 -26.07
N PRO A 255 -16.43 -7.08 -27.21
CA PRO A 255 -17.44 -6.07 -27.57
C PRO A 255 -18.57 -5.93 -26.56
N ASP A 256 -18.89 -7.03 -25.86
CA ASP A 256 -19.96 -7.08 -24.85
C ASP A 256 -19.43 -6.80 -23.44
N TRP A 257 -18.18 -6.32 -23.27
CA TRP A 257 -17.54 -6.10 -21.96
C TRP A 257 -18.37 -5.22 -21.03
N HIS A 258 -18.95 -4.14 -21.56
CA HIS A 258 -19.79 -3.21 -20.81
C HIS A 258 -21.01 -3.86 -20.15
N LEU A 259 -21.52 -4.97 -20.69
CA LEU A 259 -22.62 -5.75 -20.09
C LEU A 259 -22.13 -6.77 -19.05
N LYS A 260 -20.85 -7.12 -19.10
CA LYS A 260 -20.22 -8.16 -18.27
C LYS A 260 -19.47 -7.58 -17.07
N ALA A 261 -18.98 -6.33 -17.18
CA ALA A 261 -18.07 -5.69 -16.24
C ALA A 261 -18.58 -5.76 -14.79
N ASP A 262 -19.78 -5.24 -14.53
CA ASP A 262 -20.37 -5.20 -13.19
C ASP A 262 -20.46 -6.60 -12.54
N ARG A 263 -20.90 -7.60 -13.33
CA ARG A 263 -21.03 -8.97 -12.85
C ARG A 263 -19.68 -9.64 -12.62
N VAL A 264 -18.67 -9.31 -13.43
CA VAL A 264 -17.29 -9.79 -13.22
C VAL A 264 -16.72 -9.18 -11.95
N HIS A 265 -16.90 -7.87 -11.73
CA HIS A 265 -16.43 -7.18 -10.52
C HIS A 265 -17.04 -7.78 -9.25
N GLU A 266 -18.36 -7.98 -9.22
CA GLU A 266 -19.07 -8.59 -8.08
C GLU A 266 -18.52 -9.98 -7.74
N LEU A 267 -18.29 -10.82 -8.76
CA LEU A 267 -17.77 -12.18 -8.55
C LEU A 267 -16.30 -12.20 -8.12
N VAL A 268 -15.50 -11.24 -8.59
CA VAL A 268 -14.12 -11.06 -8.11
C VAL A 268 -14.13 -10.64 -6.65
N GLU A 269 -14.99 -9.69 -6.28
CA GLU A 269 -15.16 -9.23 -4.91
C GLU A 269 -15.55 -10.39 -3.98
N LEU A 270 -16.56 -11.18 -4.39
CA LEU A 270 -17.01 -12.35 -3.67
C LEU A 270 -15.89 -13.39 -3.50
N HIS A 271 -15.09 -13.61 -4.54
CA HIS A 271 -13.97 -14.55 -4.50
C HIS A 271 -12.90 -14.09 -3.51
N VAL A 272 -12.52 -12.81 -3.54
CA VAL A 272 -11.54 -12.25 -2.61
C VAL A 272 -12.04 -12.29 -1.16
N ARG A 273 -13.33 -12.02 -0.92
CA ARG A 273 -13.93 -12.12 0.41
C ARG A 273 -13.97 -13.56 0.94
N ARG A 274 -14.17 -14.56 0.06
CA ARG A 274 -14.32 -15.97 0.45
C ARG A 274 -12.98 -16.71 0.55
N ASP A 275 -12.16 -16.60 -0.48
CA ASP A 275 -10.95 -17.42 -0.68
C ASP A 275 -9.67 -16.62 -0.39
N GLY A 276 -9.78 -15.30 -0.22
CA GLY A 276 -8.68 -14.39 0.06
C GLY A 276 -8.07 -13.76 -1.20
N TYR A 277 -7.11 -12.86 -0.99
CA TYR A 277 -6.41 -12.19 -2.09
C TYR A 277 -5.41 -13.16 -2.76
N PRO A 278 -5.36 -13.23 -4.10
CA PRO A 278 -4.46 -14.13 -4.81
C PRO A 278 -3.01 -13.78 -4.52
N ARG A 279 -2.19 -14.81 -4.25
CA ARG A 279 -0.78 -14.65 -3.84
C ARG A 279 0.21 -14.67 -5.01
N SER A 280 -0.28 -14.86 -6.23
CA SER A 280 0.53 -14.99 -7.44
C SER A 280 -0.22 -14.47 -8.66
N ASN A 281 0.52 -13.98 -9.65
CA ASN A 281 -0.03 -13.52 -10.92
C ASN A 281 -0.69 -14.65 -11.72
N ASP A 282 -0.15 -15.87 -11.66
CA ASP A 282 -0.73 -17.03 -12.35
C ASP A 282 -2.11 -17.37 -11.77
N ASP A 283 -2.22 -17.37 -10.44
CA ASP A 283 -3.46 -17.63 -9.72
C ASP A 283 -4.52 -16.56 -10.01
N LEU A 284 -4.13 -15.28 -9.99
CA LEU A 284 -4.99 -14.17 -10.38
C LEU A 284 -5.51 -14.35 -11.81
N SER A 285 -4.65 -14.70 -12.77
CA SER A 285 -5.06 -14.85 -14.16
C SER A 285 -6.06 -16.00 -14.36
N LYS A 286 -5.88 -17.12 -13.66
CA LYS A 286 -6.80 -18.27 -13.67
C LYS A 286 -8.14 -17.90 -13.05
N MET A 287 -8.12 -17.18 -11.93
CA MET A 287 -9.31 -16.66 -11.26
C MET A 287 -10.10 -15.73 -12.19
N LEU A 288 -9.45 -14.70 -12.75
CA LEU A 288 -10.10 -13.71 -13.61
C LEU A 288 -10.68 -14.34 -14.88
N ASN A 289 -9.92 -15.21 -15.56
CA ASN A 289 -10.41 -15.92 -16.74
C ASN A 289 -11.57 -16.87 -16.39
N GLY A 290 -11.48 -17.60 -15.27
CA GLY A 290 -12.55 -18.49 -14.82
C GLY A 290 -13.85 -17.74 -14.47
N ILE A 291 -13.76 -16.54 -13.91
CA ILE A 291 -14.90 -15.67 -13.64
C ILE A 291 -15.48 -15.13 -14.95
N HIS A 292 -14.65 -14.60 -15.85
CA HIS A 292 -15.09 -14.09 -17.15
C HIS A 292 -15.83 -15.15 -17.98
N ASP A 293 -15.34 -16.40 -17.97
CA ASP A 293 -15.98 -17.51 -18.65
C ASP A 293 -17.35 -17.87 -18.04
N LYS A 294 -17.48 -17.82 -16.71
CA LYS A 294 -18.76 -18.04 -16.02
C LYS A 294 -19.77 -16.97 -16.39
N VAL A 295 -19.39 -15.70 -16.31
CA VAL A 295 -20.26 -14.56 -16.66
C VAL A 295 -20.66 -14.61 -18.14
N THR A 296 -19.71 -14.93 -19.02
CA THR A 296 -19.99 -15.09 -20.45
C THR A 296 -20.99 -16.21 -20.71
N LYS A 297 -20.90 -17.34 -19.99
CA LYS A 297 -21.88 -18.43 -20.07
C LYS A 297 -23.25 -18.03 -19.52
N GLU A 298 -23.30 -17.29 -18.42
CA GLU A 298 -24.54 -16.78 -17.83
C GLU A 298 -25.25 -15.85 -18.81
N ILE A 299 -24.56 -14.82 -19.32
CA ILE A 299 -25.16 -13.86 -20.27
C ILE A 299 -25.58 -14.54 -21.57
N LYS A 300 -24.79 -15.49 -22.10
CA LYS A 300 -25.19 -16.27 -23.29
C LYS A 300 -26.52 -17.01 -23.13
N ARG A 301 -26.88 -17.46 -21.92
CA ARG A 301 -28.17 -18.13 -21.67
C ARG A 301 -29.37 -17.19 -21.77
N PHE A 302 -29.14 -15.89 -21.54
CA PHE A 302 -30.19 -14.87 -21.59
C PHE A 302 -30.22 -14.10 -22.92
N ARG A 303 -29.29 -14.38 -23.85
CA ARG A 303 -29.32 -13.78 -25.18
C ARG A 303 -30.42 -14.43 -26.03
N PRO A 304 -31.28 -13.64 -26.70
CA PRO A 304 -32.25 -14.19 -27.62
C PRO A 304 -31.52 -14.96 -28.74
N ALA A 305 -32.08 -16.10 -29.14
CA ALA A 305 -31.54 -16.86 -30.26
C ALA A 305 -31.52 -15.95 -31.50
N VAL A 306 -30.36 -15.87 -32.17
CA VAL A 306 -30.25 -15.13 -33.42
C VAL A 306 -31.18 -15.80 -34.42
N THR A 307 -32.34 -15.18 -34.67
CA THR A 307 -33.21 -15.58 -35.76
C THR A 307 -32.52 -15.20 -37.05
N GLU A 308 -32.27 -16.18 -37.92
CA GLU A 308 -31.80 -15.92 -39.28
C GLU A 308 -32.75 -14.91 -39.94
N VAL A 309 -32.25 -13.71 -40.20
CA VAL A 309 -32.96 -12.73 -41.01
C VAL A 309 -32.95 -13.27 -42.43
N LYS A 310 -34.04 -13.94 -42.82
CA LYS A 310 -34.24 -14.31 -44.21
C LYS A 310 -34.20 -13.01 -45.03
N PRO A 311 -33.31 -12.88 -46.03
CA PRO A 311 -33.33 -11.71 -46.89
C PRO A 311 -34.73 -11.63 -47.51
N ASN A 312 -35.36 -10.46 -47.43
CA ASN A 312 -36.57 -10.18 -48.18
C ASN A 312 -36.18 -10.21 -49.67
N ASN A 313 -36.37 -11.38 -50.30
CA ASN A 313 -36.28 -11.54 -51.74
C ASN A 313 -37.52 -10.88 -52.38
N SER A 314 -37.53 -9.56 -52.39
CA SER A 314 -38.41 -8.76 -53.26
C SER A 314 -37.52 -7.96 -54.20
N GLY A 315 -37.12 -8.59 -55.30
CA GLY A 315 -36.35 -7.97 -56.37
C GLY A 315 -35.48 -9.00 -57.10
N GLU A 316 -35.95 -9.45 -58.26
CA GLU A 316 -35.17 -10.21 -59.23
C GLU A 316 -33.78 -9.59 -59.47
N THR A 317 -32.72 -10.40 -59.41
CA THR A 317 -31.73 -10.51 -60.49
C THR A 317 -30.70 -11.64 -60.23
N SER A 318 -30.68 -12.58 -61.17
CA SER A 318 -29.54 -13.39 -61.64
C SER A 318 -28.73 -14.25 -60.64
N ASN A 319 -29.04 -15.55 -60.61
CA ASN A 319 -28.16 -16.60 -60.11
C ASN A 319 -26.95 -16.80 -61.05
N ARG A 320 -25.80 -16.25 -60.69
CA ARG A 320 -24.51 -16.86 -61.04
C ARG A 320 -23.53 -16.72 -59.88
N ALA A 321 -23.79 -17.48 -58.81
CA ALA A 321 -22.82 -17.70 -57.75
C ALA A 321 -21.77 -18.69 -58.26
N VAL A 322 -20.57 -18.20 -58.55
CA VAL A 322 -19.39 -19.04 -58.73
C VAL A 322 -18.89 -19.42 -57.34
N ALA A 323 -18.74 -20.71 -57.07
CA ALA A 323 -18.31 -21.22 -55.76
C ALA A 323 -16.93 -20.67 -55.37
N GLU A 324 -16.77 -20.35 -54.08
CA GLU A 324 -15.56 -19.78 -53.50
C GLU A 324 -14.42 -20.82 -53.55
N PRO A 325 -13.25 -20.49 -54.14
CA PRO A 325 -12.20 -21.46 -54.40
C PRO A 325 -11.51 -21.90 -53.10
N THR A 326 -11.48 -23.20 -52.85
CA THR A 326 -10.87 -23.78 -51.63
C THR A 326 -9.34 -23.85 -51.70
N SER A 327 -8.76 -23.46 -52.82
CA SER A 327 -7.32 -23.48 -53.06
C SER A 327 -6.89 -22.33 -53.98
N VAL A 328 -5.70 -21.76 -53.72
CA VAL A 328 -5.11 -20.67 -54.51
C VAL A 328 -4.96 -21.06 -55.99
N LEU A 329 -4.68 -22.33 -56.28
CA LEU A 329 -4.57 -22.84 -57.65
C LEU A 329 -5.92 -22.87 -58.38
N GLU A 330 -7.02 -23.04 -57.63
CA GLU A 330 -8.39 -23.04 -58.15
C GLU A 330 -8.89 -21.61 -58.39
N ALA A 331 -8.51 -20.67 -57.53
CA ALA A 331 -8.77 -19.23 -57.72
C ALA A 331 -8.12 -18.69 -59.00
N ILE A 332 -6.88 -19.10 -59.28
CA ILE A 332 -6.16 -18.71 -60.50
C ILE A 332 -6.85 -19.28 -61.75
N LYS A 333 -7.33 -20.53 -61.71
CA LYS A 333 -8.04 -21.16 -62.83
C LYS A 333 -9.41 -20.53 -63.09
N GLN A 334 -10.15 -20.18 -62.05
CA GLN A 334 -11.42 -19.45 -62.20
C GLN A 334 -11.23 -18.06 -62.83
N ARG A 335 -10.11 -17.38 -62.55
CA ARG A 335 -9.79 -16.07 -63.11
C ARG A 335 -9.25 -16.09 -64.53
N LEU A 336 -8.69 -17.22 -64.97
CA LEU A 336 -8.22 -17.39 -66.35
C LEU A 336 -9.35 -17.82 -67.31
N ALA A 337 -10.44 -18.36 -66.76
CA ALA A 337 -11.61 -18.83 -67.51
C ALA A 337 -12.76 -17.80 -67.57
N SER A 338 -12.54 -16.58 -67.04
CA SER A 338 -13.48 -15.44 -67.09
C SER A 338 -13.17 -14.48 -68.21
#